data_AF-A0A4R7K5H7-F1
#
_entry.id   AF-A0A4R7K5H7-F1
#
_cell.length_a   1.000
_cell.length_b   1.000
_cell.length_c   1.000
_cell.angle_alpha   90.00
_cell.angle_beta   90.00
_cell.angle_gamma   90.00
#
_symmetry.space_group_name_H-M   'P 1'
#
loop_
_entity.id
_entity.type
_entity.pdbx_description
1 polymer ?
#
loop_
_entity_poly.entity_id
_entity_poly.type
_entity_poly.pdbx_seq_one_letter_code
_entity_poly.pdbx_strand_id
1 'polypeptide(L)'
;MHDFLRNIQMIVKLYVHWYHSILRMDVEATFNHTKMRGCVKSMKQTILNIIMYSGEARSLAVEAIQSAKKGDFDKAKELLDEADEQIASGLVEQLYFIQKEASGEMLDFSFLLVHAQDHLMNAITFKELAEEFVEVYKRK
;
A
#
# COMPACT_ATOMS: atom_id res chain seq x y z
N MET A 1 1.10 -2.25 31.57
CA MET A 1 0.26 -2.85 30.50
C MET A 1 -0.60 -1.79 29.79
N HIS A 2 -1.34 -0.94 30.51
CA HIS A 2 -2.17 0.12 29.92
C HIS A 2 -1.38 1.19 29.13
N ASP A 3 -0.13 1.49 29.54
CA ASP A 3 0.72 2.47 28.84
C ASP A 3 1.39 1.89 27.58
N PHE A 4 1.58 0.58 27.51
CA PHE A 4 2.10 -0.10 26.32
C PHE A 4 1.07 -0.06 25.18
N LEU A 5 -0.20 -0.35 25.49
CA LEU A 5 -1.30 -0.26 24.53
C LEU A 5 -1.55 1.18 24.05
N ARG A 6 -1.42 2.18 24.93
CA ARG A 6 -1.50 3.60 24.53
C ARG A 6 -0.37 4.02 23.59
N ASN A 7 0.85 3.56 23.85
CA ASN A 7 2.00 3.82 22.97
C ASN A 7 1.82 3.17 21.59
N ILE A 8 1.31 1.93 21.53
CA ILE A 8 1.04 1.27 20.25
C ILE A 8 -0.08 1.99 19.49
N GLN A 9 -1.20 2.33 20.13
CA GLN A 9 -2.28 3.08 19.47
C GLN A 9 -1.80 4.45 18.95
N MET A 10 -0.91 5.11 19.67
CA MET A 10 -0.27 6.34 19.23
C MET A 10 0.61 6.10 18.00
N ILE A 11 1.42 5.03 17.98
CA ILE A 11 2.24 4.66 16.82
C ILE A 11 1.37 4.36 15.60
N VAL A 12 0.29 3.58 15.75
CA VAL A 12 -0.65 3.29 14.65
C VAL A 12 -1.27 4.58 14.11
N LYS A 13 -1.70 5.50 14.99
CA LYS A 13 -2.23 6.81 14.57
C LYS A 13 -1.19 7.65 13.84
N LEU A 14 0.05 7.69 14.33
CA LEU A 14 1.15 8.39 13.67
C LEU A 14 1.48 7.76 12.30
N TYR A 15 1.41 6.44 12.19
CA TYR A 15 1.65 5.72 10.94
C TYR A 15 0.56 5.99 9.91
N VAL A 16 -0.71 5.94 10.33
CA VAL A 16 -1.86 6.30 9.48
C VAL A 16 -1.77 7.76 9.03
N HIS A 17 -1.41 8.66 9.94
CA HIS A 17 -1.24 10.09 9.63
C HIS A 17 -0.07 10.35 8.69
N TRP A 18 1.06 9.65 8.89
CA TRP A 18 2.24 9.74 8.04
C TRP A 18 1.93 9.27 6.61
N TYR A 19 1.18 8.18 6.44
CA TYR A 19 0.72 7.72 5.13
C TYR A 19 -0.24 8.69 4.44
N HIS A 20 -1.19 9.27 5.19
CA HIS A 20 -2.10 10.30 4.68
C HIS A 20 -1.32 11.54 4.16
N SER A 21 -0.28 11.92 4.89
CA SER A 21 0.59 13.05 4.53
C SER A 21 1.50 12.79 3.33
N ILE A 22 1.94 11.55 3.10
CA ILE A 22 2.87 11.21 2.01
C ILE A 22 2.12 10.86 0.73
N LEU A 23 1.10 10.01 0.80
CA LEU A 23 0.39 9.54 -0.38
C LEU A 23 -0.79 10.44 -0.78
N ARG A 24 -1.17 11.45 0.02
CA ARG A 24 -2.40 12.26 -0.17
C ARG A 24 -3.67 11.42 -0.36
N MET A 25 -3.68 10.19 0.18
CA MET A 25 -4.80 9.27 0.06
C MET A 25 -5.60 9.24 1.35
N ASP A 26 -6.93 9.33 1.22
CA ASP A 26 -7.82 9.30 2.36
C ASP A 26 -8.09 7.87 2.86
N VAL A 27 -7.16 7.35 3.66
CA VAL A 27 -7.19 5.98 4.21
C VAL A 27 -8.46 5.73 5.06
N GLU A 28 -9.04 6.78 5.66
CA GLU A 28 -10.30 6.68 6.41
C GLU A 28 -11.51 6.44 5.50
N ALA A 29 -11.51 6.98 4.28
CA ALA A 29 -12.59 6.80 3.31
C ALA A 29 -12.61 5.37 2.73
N THR A 30 -11.44 4.81 2.42
CA THR A 30 -11.28 3.40 1.99
C THR A 30 -11.68 2.42 3.10
N PHE A 31 -11.38 2.77 4.36
CA PHE A 31 -11.75 1.98 5.55
C PHE A 31 -13.28 1.88 5.76
N ASN A 32 -14.02 2.98 5.59
CA ASN A 32 -15.47 2.97 5.75
C ASN A 32 -16.19 2.13 4.69
N HIS A 33 -15.62 2.02 3.48
CA HIS A 33 -16.14 1.11 2.45
C HIS A 33 -15.94 -0.37 2.80
N THR A 34 -14.88 -0.73 3.53
CA THR A 34 -14.63 -2.13 3.94
C THR A 34 -15.58 -2.59 5.05
N LYS A 35 -16.00 -1.67 5.93
CA LYS A 35 -16.92 -1.94 7.05
C LYS A 35 -18.35 -2.32 6.61
N MET A 36 -18.73 -2.06 5.35
CA MET A 36 -20.05 -2.37 4.78
C MET A 36 -20.17 -3.74 4.10
N ARG A 37 -19.09 -4.53 4.01
CA ARG A 37 -19.18 -5.94 3.59
C ARG A 37 -18.92 -6.82 4.80
N GLY A 38 -19.95 -7.50 5.30
CA GLY A 38 -19.86 -8.54 6.34
C GLY A 38 -19.09 -9.79 5.89
N CYS A 39 -17.95 -9.63 5.23
CA CYS A 39 -17.05 -10.69 4.83
C CYS A 39 -15.89 -10.72 5.82
N VAL A 40 -15.90 -11.72 6.71
CA VAL A 40 -14.71 -12.06 7.50
C VAL A 40 -13.66 -12.60 6.52
N LYS A 41 -12.78 -11.74 5.99
CA LYS A 41 -11.64 -12.19 5.18
C LYS A 41 -10.72 -13.04 6.04
N SER A 42 -10.31 -14.20 5.52
CA SER A 42 -9.30 -15.02 6.19
C SER A 42 -7.93 -14.33 6.12
N MET A 43 -7.04 -14.62 7.09
CA MET A 43 -5.67 -14.12 7.05
C MET A 43 -4.96 -14.50 5.74
N LYS A 44 -5.15 -15.72 5.26
CA LYS A 44 -4.59 -16.18 3.97
C LYS A 44 -5.10 -15.36 2.79
N GLN A 45 -6.40 -15.04 2.75
CA GLN A 45 -6.96 -14.20 1.69
C GLN A 45 -6.37 -12.79 1.74
N THR A 46 -6.22 -12.22 2.93
CA THR A 46 -5.64 -10.89 3.13
C THR A 46 -4.18 -10.85 2.64
N ILE A 47 -3.38 -11.87 2.97
CA ILE A 47 -2.01 -12.03 2.50
C ILE A 47 -1.94 -12.12 0.97
N LEU A 48 -2.78 -12.95 0.35
CA LEU A 48 -2.82 -13.10 -1.12
C LEU A 48 -3.27 -11.82 -1.82
N ASN A 49 -4.21 -11.08 -1.22
CA ASN A 49 -4.64 -9.77 -1.73
C ASN A 49 -3.47 -8.77 -1.73
N ILE A 50 -2.70 -8.71 -0.64
CA ILE A 50 -1.50 -7.85 -0.58
C ILE A 50 -0.55 -8.19 -1.74
N ILE A 51 -0.22 -9.47 -1.94
CA ILE A 51 0.69 -9.89 -3.03
C ILE A 51 0.15 -9.47 -4.40
N MET A 52 -1.15 -9.68 -4.64
CA MET A 52 -1.80 -9.33 -5.90
C MET A 52 -1.76 -7.83 -6.16
N TYR A 53 -2.21 -7.00 -5.22
CA TYR A 53 -2.19 -5.54 -5.35
C TYR A 53 -0.77 -5.00 -5.55
N SER A 54 0.20 -5.57 -4.83
CA SER A 54 1.61 -5.18 -4.95
C SER A 54 2.19 -5.52 -6.33
N GLY A 55 1.86 -6.71 -6.86
CA GLY A 55 2.29 -7.15 -8.18
C GLY A 55 1.74 -6.28 -9.31
N GLU A 56 0.47 -5.90 -9.20
CA GLU A 56 -0.19 -5.01 -10.16
C GLU A 56 0.41 -3.60 -10.10
N ALA A 57 0.50 -2.99 -8.90
CA ALA A 57 1.11 -1.68 -8.71
C ALA A 57 2.52 -1.59 -9.31
N ARG A 58 3.34 -2.62 -9.07
CA ARG A 58 4.70 -2.68 -9.61
C ARG A 58 4.70 -2.77 -11.14
N SER A 59 3.81 -3.57 -11.73
CA SER A 59 3.71 -3.71 -13.18
C SER A 59 3.32 -2.38 -13.83
N LEU A 60 2.30 -1.71 -13.28
CA LEU A 60 1.88 -0.37 -13.71
C LEU A 60 3.02 0.66 -13.62
N ALA A 61 3.78 0.68 -12.52
CA ALA A 61 4.93 1.55 -12.37
C ALA A 61 6.05 1.26 -13.41
N VAL A 62 6.30 -0.02 -13.74
CA VAL A 62 7.22 -0.38 -14.83
C VAL A 62 6.70 0.15 -16.17
N GLU A 63 5.42 -0.04 -16.47
CA GLU A 63 4.80 0.43 -17.69
C GLU A 63 4.84 1.95 -17.81
N ALA A 64 4.63 2.69 -16.72
CA ALA A 64 4.74 4.14 -16.68
C ALA A 64 6.13 4.62 -17.13
N ILE A 65 7.20 3.99 -16.62
CA ILE A 65 8.58 4.30 -17.05
C ILE A 65 8.74 4.02 -18.55
N GLN A 66 8.17 2.92 -19.07
CA GLN A 66 8.28 2.60 -20.50
C GLN A 66 7.50 3.57 -21.39
N SER A 67 6.35 4.07 -20.94
CA SER A 67 5.57 5.10 -21.63
C SER A 67 6.32 6.43 -21.66
N ALA A 68 6.89 6.86 -20.52
CA ALA A 68 7.71 8.07 -20.46
C ALA A 68 8.97 7.99 -21.33
N LYS A 69 9.63 6.83 -21.41
CA LYS A 69 10.75 6.59 -22.35
C LYS A 69 10.39 6.84 -23.82
N LYS A 70 9.12 6.65 -24.19
CA LYS A 70 8.59 6.89 -25.54
C LYS A 70 8.09 8.32 -25.73
N GLY A 71 8.15 9.16 -24.69
CA GLY A 71 7.62 10.53 -24.68
C GLY A 71 6.11 10.63 -24.39
N ASP A 72 5.45 9.51 -24.05
CA ASP A 72 4.03 9.50 -23.70
C ASP A 72 3.87 9.74 -22.19
N PHE A 73 3.97 11.01 -21.79
CA PHE A 73 3.93 11.42 -20.39
C PHE A 73 2.52 11.43 -19.80
N ASP A 74 1.50 11.63 -20.62
CA ASP A 74 0.11 11.57 -20.18
C ASP A 74 -0.25 10.14 -19.81
N LYS A 75 0.11 9.15 -20.65
CA LYS A 75 -0.10 7.74 -20.30
C LYS A 75 0.77 7.32 -19.12
N ALA A 76 2.01 7.80 -19.02
CA ALA A 76 2.86 7.51 -17.87
C ALA A 76 2.24 8.00 -16.56
N LYS A 77 1.62 9.19 -16.56
CA LYS A 77 0.92 9.71 -15.38
C LYS A 77 -0.30 8.87 -15.02
N GLU A 78 -1.14 8.54 -16.01
CA GLU A 78 -2.32 7.68 -15.79
C GLU A 78 -1.93 6.35 -15.13
N LEU A 79 -0.88 5.70 -15.62
CA LEU A 79 -0.38 4.44 -15.06
C LEU A 79 0.16 4.58 -13.63
N LEU A 80 0.77 5.71 -13.28
CA LEU A 80 1.23 5.98 -11.91
C LEU A 80 0.06 6.23 -10.96
N ASP A 81 -0.98 6.94 -11.43
CA ASP A 81 -2.21 7.17 -10.67
C ASP A 81 -2.92 5.82 -10.43
N GLU A 82 -3.01 4.94 -11.44
CA GLU A 82 -3.53 3.57 -11.28
C GLU A 82 -2.69 2.75 -10.30
N ALA A 83 -1.35 2.89 -10.33
CA ALA A 83 -0.48 2.19 -9.38
C ALA A 83 -0.73 2.63 -7.93
N ASP A 84 -1.03 3.90 -7.69
CA ASP A 84 -1.41 4.40 -6.36
C ASP A 84 -2.70 3.76 -5.84
N GLU A 85 -3.70 3.57 -6.70
CA GLU A 85 -4.95 2.90 -6.31
C GLU A 85 -4.70 1.44 -5.86
N GLN A 86 -3.81 0.74 -6.56
CA GLN A 86 -3.41 -0.62 -6.19
C GLN A 86 -2.62 -0.63 -4.88
N ILE A 87 -1.65 0.28 -4.70
CA ILE A 87 -0.89 0.43 -3.45
C ILE A 87 -1.83 0.68 -2.28
N ALA A 88 -2.80 1.56 -2.43
CA ALA A 88 -3.77 1.88 -1.38
C ALA A 88 -4.59 0.66 -0.98
N SER A 89 -5.04 -0.13 -1.96
CA SER A 89 -5.75 -1.37 -1.70
C SER A 89 -4.88 -2.37 -0.93
N GLY A 90 -3.59 -2.48 -1.25
CA GLY A 90 -2.61 -3.26 -0.49
C GLY A 90 -2.38 -2.74 0.93
N LEU A 91 -2.25 -1.42 1.10
CA LEU A 91 -2.04 -0.77 2.40
C LEU A 91 -3.22 -0.95 3.35
N VAL A 92 -4.45 -0.96 2.83
CA VAL A 92 -5.65 -1.25 3.63
C VAL A 92 -5.57 -2.67 4.22
N GLU A 93 -5.13 -3.66 3.43
CA GLU A 93 -4.97 -5.03 3.88
C GLU A 93 -3.78 -5.18 4.85
N GLN A 94 -2.69 -4.43 4.66
CA GLN A 94 -1.57 -4.36 5.62
C GLN A 94 -2.01 -3.76 6.96
N LEU A 95 -2.80 -2.69 6.93
CA LEU A 95 -3.28 -2.00 8.12
C LEU A 95 -4.16 -2.92 8.99
N TYR A 96 -4.92 -3.83 8.39
CA TYR A 96 -5.66 -4.85 9.11
C TYR A 96 -4.76 -5.67 10.06
N PHE A 97 -3.57 -6.08 9.61
CA PHE A 97 -2.63 -6.83 10.45
C PHE A 97 -2.07 -5.97 11.58
N ILE A 98 -1.66 -4.73 11.28
CA ILE A 98 -1.15 -3.78 12.29
C ILE A 98 -2.21 -3.52 13.37
N GLN A 99 -3.48 -3.35 12.98
CA GLN A 99 -4.58 -3.13 13.92
C GLN A 99 -4.83 -4.35 14.81
N LYS A 100 -4.76 -5.56 14.26
CA LYS A 100 -4.87 -6.80 15.03
C LYS A 100 -3.74 -6.97 16.04
N GLU A 101 -2.51 -6.71 15.64
CA GLU A 101 -1.38 -6.75 16.58
C GLU A 101 -1.55 -5.69 17.68
N ALA A 102 -2.01 -4.49 17.31
CA ALA A 102 -2.27 -3.41 18.25
C ALA A 102 -3.45 -3.66 19.21
N SER A 103 -4.43 -4.48 18.82
CA SER A 103 -5.53 -4.90 19.71
C SER A 103 -5.09 -5.98 20.72
N GLY A 104 -3.84 -6.46 20.62
CA GLY A 104 -3.30 -7.54 21.45
C GLY A 104 -3.66 -8.93 20.96
N GLU A 105 -4.19 -9.06 19.74
CA GLU A 105 -4.40 -10.37 19.12
C GLU A 105 -3.05 -10.95 18.64
N MET A 106 -2.79 -12.20 18.97
CA MET A 106 -1.63 -12.92 18.43
C MET A 106 -1.85 -13.16 16.93
N LEU A 107 -0.96 -12.60 16.11
CA LEU A 107 -0.89 -12.88 14.69
C LEU A 107 -0.13 -14.19 14.45
N ASP A 108 -0.73 -15.10 13.70
CA ASP A 108 -0.02 -16.25 13.16
C ASP A 108 0.98 -15.78 12.09
N PHE A 109 2.21 -15.55 12.52
CA PHE A 109 3.32 -15.25 11.63
C PHE A 109 3.55 -16.40 10.66
N SER A 110 3.70 -16.06 9.39
CA SER A 110 4.08 -17.01 8.34
C SER A 110 5.06 -16.36 7.39
N PHE A 111 5.92 -17.18 6.77
CA PHE A 111 6.82 -16.68 5.72
C PHE A 111 6.06 -15.98 4.59
N LEU A 112 4.84 -16.45 4.28
CA LEU A 112 3.98 -15.85 3.26
C LEU A 112 3.49 -14.46 3.65
N LEU A 113 3.23 -14.19 4.93
CA LEU A 113 2.87 -12.85 5.42
C LEU A 113 4.04 -11.88 5.25
N VAL A 114 5.24 -12.29 5.66
CA VAL A 114 6.46 -11.47 5.49
C VAL A 114 6.70 -11.19 4.01
N HIS A 115 6.60 -12.22 3.16
CA HIS A 115 6.73 -12.08 1.71
C HIS A 115 5.72 -11.10 1.10
N ALA A 116 4.48 -11.10 1.59
CA ALA A 116 3.46 -10.16 1.14
C ALA A 116 3.80 -8.71 1.52
N GLN A 117 4.25 -8.48 2.75
CA GLN A 117 4.70 -7.15 3.19
C GLN A 117 5.92 -6.67 2.40
N ASP A 118 6.88 -7.57 2.12
CA ASP A 118 8.04 -7.26 1.28
C ASP A 118 7.63 -6.84 -0.12
N HIS A 119 6.65 -7.52 -0.75
CA HIS A 119 6.11 -7.12 -2.04
C HIS A 119 5.48 -5.74 -2.01
N LEU A 120 4.67 -5.44 -0.98
CA LEU A 120 3.97 -4.16 -0.89
C LEU A 120 4.92 -3.00 -0.70
N MET A 121 5.86 -3.12 0.24
CA MET A 121 6.85 -2.07 0.47
C MET A 121 7.78 -1.88 -0.74
N ASN A 122 8.13 -2.96 -1.44
CA ASN A 122 8.90 -2.86 -2.69
C ASN A 122 8.10 -2.18 -3.81
N ALA A 123 6.81 -2.47 -3.94
CA ALA A 123 5.94 -1.81 -4.92
C ALA A 123 5.83 -0.30 -4.65
N ILE A 124 5.66 0.11 -3.38
CA ILE A 124 5.65 1.51 -2.95
C ILE A 124 6.94 2.21 -3.36
N THR A 125 8.09 1.71 -2.91
CA THR A 125 9.39 2.32 -3.22
C THR A 125 9.66 2.33 -4.73
N PHE A 126 9.27 1.28 -5.46
CA PHE A 126 9.47 1.21 -6.90
C PHE A 126 8.61 2.26 -7.64
N LYS A 127 7.38 2.49 -7.19
CA LYS A 127 6.51 3.53 -7.74
C LYS A 127 7.07 4.93 -7.48
N GLU A 128 7.54 5.22 -6.27
CA GLU A 128 8.21 6.51 -5.96
C GLU A 128 9.43 6.74 -6.88
N LEU A 129 10.23 5.70 -7.13
CA LEU A 129 11.34 5.80 -8.08
C LEU A 129 10.85 5.97 -9.52
N ALA A 130 9.75 5.32 -9.91
CA ALA A 130 9.17 5.46 -11.24
C ALA A 130 8.73 6.89 -11.53
N GLU A 131 8.13 7.58 -10.56
CA GLU A 131 7.78 9.01 -10.66
C GLU A 131 9.02 9.87 -10.97
N GLU A 132 10.11 9.66 -10.22
CA GLU A 132 11.37 10.37 -10.45
C GLU A 132 11.94 10.07 -11.85
N PHE A 133 11.86 8.82 -12.32
CA PHE A 133 12.27 8.48 -13.69
C PHE A 133 11.44 9.20 -14.75
N VAL A 134 10.11 9.26 -14.59
CA VAL A 134 9.22 9.98 -15.50
C VAL A 134 9.62 11.46 -15.57
N GLU A 135 9.89 12.10 -14.42
CA GLU A 135 10.33 13.49 -14.37
C GLU A 135 11.72 13.69 -15.02
N VAL A 136 12.64 12.75 -14.86
CA VAL A 136 13.94 12.78 -15.56
C VAL A 136 13.75 12.71 -17.08
N TYR A 137 12.81 11.91 -17.59
CA TYR A 137 12.53 11.83 -19.03
C TYR A 137 11.86 13.09 -19.58
N LYS A 138 11.02 13.78 -18.80
CA LYS A 138 10.40 15.07 -19.20
C LYS A 138 11.38 16.22 -19.34
N ARG A 139 12.52 16.17 -18.64
CA ARG A 139 13.56 17.20 -18.67
C ARG A 139 14.47 17.14 -19.90
N LYS A 140 14.38 16.06 -20.69
CA LYS A 140 15.13 15.90 -21.94
C LYS A 140 14.41 16.56 -23.10
#